data_AF-A0A6A5UVY6-F1
#
_entry.id   AF-A0A6A5UVY6-F1
#
_cell.length_a   1.000
_cell.length_b   1.000
_cell.length_c   1.000
_cell.angle_alpha   90.00
_cell.angle_beta   90.00
_cell.angle_gamma   90.00
#
_symmetry.space_group_name_H-M   'P 1'
#
loop_
_entity.id
_entity.type
_entity.pdbx_description
1 polymer ?
#
loop_
_entity_poly.entity_id
_entity_poly.type
_entity_poly.pdbx_seq_one_letter_code
_entity_poly.pdbx_strand_id
1 'polypeptide(L)'
;SRRKPYQYKVHKNRTKKTKIRELCAVERAFAVGASVFGISTNKDIAECFDPPVDKSTIAKLVKRIRERADQEGISLTDPSLYETLPGRGRPELLDDAQKKCIIEIVTQDRTHREKEPLQAIQDGDFDELPPMSISTFENVMYEAGYARRKPGWKPPLTEDEMQDRYAWAVAHNPDKYKEGDGLGFNFRSCVYTDETPARIGEQRGMQRAWFRPEEKYDVDVKHDRVQKYCKLQFYGAFTYNHKGPCHIYGHETEEKKAAAKVTLNQENAERREHVEKQQNYARTALQE
;
A
#
# COMPACT_ATOMS: atom_id res chain seq x y z
N SER A 1 -1.74 6.45 -17.30
CA SER A 1 -1.43 7.16 -16.04
C SER A 1 -0.56 8.38 -16.37
N ARG A 2 -1.12 9.60 -16.34
CA ARG A 2 -0.40 10.85 -16.68
C ARG A 2 -0.30 11.79 -15.48
N ARG A 3 0.20 11.31 -14.34
CA ARG A 3 0.67 12.21 -13.28
C ARG A 3 2.18 12.19 -13.31
N LYS A 4 2.77 13.35 -13.60
CA LYS A 4 4.21 13.57 -13.43
C LYS A 4 4.56 13.23 -11.97
N PRO A 5 5.66 12.49 -11.71
CA PRO A 5 6.09 12.22 -10.35
C PRO A 5 6.26 13.56 -9.62
N TYR A 6 5.61 13.68 -8.46
CA TYR A 6 5.73 14.85 -7.61
C TYR A 6 7.16 14.90 -7.07
N GLN A 7 7.98 15.84 -7.55
CA GLN A 7 9.32 16.04 -7.02
C GLN A 7 9.21 16.67 -5.63
N TYR A 8 9.38 15.85 -4.59
CA TYR A 8 9.49 16.33 -3.23
C TYR A 8 10.71 17.25 -3.14
N LYS A 9 10.47 18.53 -2.82
CA LYS A 9 11.44 19.59 -2.51
C LYS A 9 12.78 19.44 -3.23
N VAL A 10 12.93 20.11 -4.38
CA VAL A 10 14.23 20.34 -5.04
C VAL A 10 15.26 20.64 -3.96
N HIS A 11 16.20 19.72 -3.74
CA HIS A 11 17.31 19.94 -2.82
C HIS A 11 18.12 21.09 -3.40
N LYS A 12 17.82 22.30 -2.94
CA LYS A 12 18.66 23.46 -3.23
C LYS A 12 20.03 23.13 -2.67
N ASN A 13 21.04 23.09 -3.53
CA ASN A 13 22.42 22.97 -3.09
C ASN A 13 22.66 24.04 -2.03
N ARG A 14 22.87 23.60 -0.78
CA ARG A 14 23.21 24.51 0.31
C ARG A 14 24.57 25.12 -0.03
N THR A 15 24.57 26.39 -0.42
CA THR A 15 25.80 27.18 -0.45
C THR A 15 26.34 27.22 0.98
N LYS A 16 27.50 26.59 1.20
CA LYS A 16 28.17 26.64 2.50
C LYS A 16 28.49 28.10 2.80
N LYS A 17 28.05 28.59 3.95
CA LYS A 17 28.31 29.98 4.39
C LYS A 17 29.80 30.23 4.65
N THR A 18 30.60 29.19 4.81
CA THR A 18 32.04 29.25 5.05
C THR A 18 32.79 28.34 4.09
N LYS A 19 34.05 28.69 3.78
CA LYS A 19 34.98 27.81 3.03
C LYS A 19 35.45 26.60 3.86
N ILE A 20 35.01 26.49 5.12
CA ILE A 20 35.40 25.41 6.03
C ILE A 20 34.77 24.10 5.53
N ARG A 21 35.61 23.09 5.32
CA ARG A 21 35.21 21.73 4.96
C ARG A 21 35.76 20.73 5.96
N GLU A 22 35.04 19.66 6.19
CA GLU A 22 35.58 18.50 6.89
C GLU A 22 36.57 17.78 5.98
N LEU A 23 37.67 17.29 6.56
CA LEU A 23 38.65 16.46 5.87
C LEU A 23 38.00 15.11 5.53
N CYS A 24 38.17 14.61 4.31
CA CYS A 24 37.69 13.28 3.92
C CYS A 24 38.52 12.17 4.58
N ALA A 25 38.09 10.90 4.47
CA ALA A 25 38.80 9.78 5.09
C ALA A 25 40.27 9.69 4.65
N VAL A 26 40.54 9.89 3.35
CA VAL A 26 41.91 9.89 2.79
C VAL A 26 42.74 11.04 3.35
N GLU A 27 42.18 12.23 3.42
CA GLU A 27 42.86 13.41 3.98
C GLU A 27 43.14 13.26 5.48
N ARG A 28 42.22 12.62 6.21
CA ARG A 28 42.42 12.29 7.63
C ARG A 28 43.54 11.27 7.80
N ALA A 29 43.56 10.22 6.97
CA ALA A 29 44.62 9.21 6.98
C ALA A 29 45.98 9.82 6.62
N PHE A 30 46.03 10.71 5.61
CA PHE A 30 47.22 11.46 5.26
C PHE A 30 47.71 12.34 6.42
N ALA A 31 46.82 13.13 7.03
CA ALA A 31 47.18 14.01 8.15
C ALA A 31 47.73 13.23 9.35
N VAL A 32 47.08 12.12 9.72
CA VAL A 32 47.53 11.27 10.83
C VAL A 32 48.81 10.54 10.47
N GLY A 33 48.92 10.01 9.24
CA GLY A 33 50.14 9.35 8.77
C GLY A 33 51.35 10.29 8.77
N ALA A 34 51.19 11.49 8.23
CA ALA A 34 52.24 12.52 8.19
C ALA A 34 52.64 13.03 9.59
N SER A 35 51.69 13.06 10.54
CA SER A 35 51.93 13.53 11.91
C SER A 35 52.52 12.44 12.83
N VAL A 36 52.14 11.18 12.63
CA VAL A 36 52.55 10.06 13.51
C VAL A 36 53.78 9.33 12.98
N PHE A 37 53.87 9.12 11.67
CA PHE A 37 54.96 8.39 11.02
C PHE A 37 55.92 9.29 10.24
N GLY A 38 55.55 10.55 10.00
CA GLY A 38 56.38 11.55 9.33
C GLY A 38 57.14 12.46 10.29
N ILE A 39 57.89 13.40 9.72
CA ILE A 39 58.69 14.42 10.44
C ILE A 39 58.04 15.82 10.33
N SER A 40 56.90 15.91 9.64
CA SER A 40 56.22 17.17 9.37
C SER A 40 55.53 17.73 10.60
N THR A 41 55.58 19.05 10.79
CA THR A 41 54.85 19.67 11.90
C THR A 41 53.35 19.74 11.57
N ASN A 42 52.51 19.80 12.60
CA ASN A 42 51.06 19.99 12.40
C ASN A 42 50.71 21.29 11.66
N LYS A 43 51.62 22.28 11.64
CA LYS A 43 51.47 23.51 10.87
C LYS A 43 51.66 23.22 9.38
N ASP A 44 52.75 22.54 9.03
CA ASP A 44 53.10 22.22 7.63
C ASP A 44 52.03 21.31 7.00
N ILE A 45 51.58 20.29 7.76
CA ILE A 45 50.50 19.40 7.33
C ILE A 45 49.20 20.17 7.07
N ALA A 46 48.90 21.17 7.89
CA ALA A 46 47.68 21.97 7.77
C ALA A 46 47.68 22.89 6.53
N GLU A 47 48.86 23.38 6.14
CA GLU A 47 49.09 24.18 4.93
C GLU A 47 49.02 23.35 3.64
N CYS A 48 49.20 22.02 3.70
CA CYS A 48 49.07 21.13 2.55
C CYS A 48 47.63 20.94 2.03
N PHE A 49 46.61 21.34 2.81
CA PHE A 49 45.21 21.20 2.40
C PHE A 49 44.71 22.45 1.67
N ASP A 50 43.85 22.27 0.67
CA ASP A 50 43.12 23.37 0.03
C ASP A 50 41.60 23.26 0.31
N PRO A 51 40.98 24.24 0.99
CA PRO A 51 41.62 25.37 1.67
C PRO A 51 42.44 24.91 2.90
N PRO A 52 43.44 25.71 3.33
CA PRO A 52 44.25 25.40 4.51
C PRO A 52 43.36 25.19 5.73
N VAL A 53 43.68 24.15 6.50
CA VAL A 53 43.02 23.90 7.79
C VAL A 53 43.83 24.51 8.92
N ASP A 54 43.22 24.65 10.10
CA ASP A 54 43.96 25.14 11.26
C ASP A 54 44.82 24.03 11.89
N LYS A 55 46.01 24.38 12.38
CA LYS A 55 46.91 23.45 13.07
C LYS A 55 46.25 22.75 14.25
N SER A 56 45.31 23.42 14.93
CA SER A 56 44.57 22.84 16.06
C SER A 56 43.60 21.74 15.60
N THR A 57 43.10 21.81 14.37
CA THR A 57 42.24 20.78 13.76
C THR A 57 43.03 19.50 13.54
N ILE A 58 44.26 19.59 13.01
CA ILE A 58 45.15 18.43 12.84
C ILE A 58 45.49 17.81 14.20
N ALA A 59 45.88 18.63 15.19
CA ALA A 59 46.19 18.12 16.53
C ALA A 59 45.00 17.40 17.19
N LYS A 60 43.78 17.97 17.09
CA LYS A 60 42.55 17.35 17.60
C LYS A 60 42.19 16.06 16.86
N LEU A 61 42.41 16.01 15.55
CA LEU A 61 42.20 14.82 14.73
C LEU A 61 43.14 13.68 15.16
N VAL A 62 44.44 13.94 15.24
CA VAL A 62 45.44 12.94 15.66
C VAL A 62 45.13 12.40 17.04
N LYS A 63 44.80 13.28 17.99
CA LYS A 63 44.40 12.89 19.35
C LYS A 63 43.17 11.95 19.32
N ARG A 64 42.10 12.35 18.63
CA ARG A 64 40.86 11.56 18.55
C ARG A 64 41.06 10.18 17.92
N ILE A 65 41.87 10.11 16.87
CA ILE A 65 42.13 8.84 16.17
C ILE A 65 42.99 7.90 17.02
N ARG A 66 43.99 8.42 17.75
CA ARG A 66 44.75 7.63 18.73
C ARG A 66 43.88 7.09 19.85
N GLU A 67 43.07 7.95 20.46
CA GLU A 67 42.13 7.53 21.52
C GLU A 67 41.15 6.46 21.03
N ARG A 68 40.68 6.58 19.77
CA ARG A 68 39.80 5.58 19.15
C ARG A 68 40.52 4.26 18.86
N ALA A 69 41.74 4.33 18.31
CA ALA A 69 42.58 3.16 18.04
C ALA A 69 42.86 2.38 19.34
N ASP A 70 43.17 3.08 20.43
CA ASP A 70 43.39 2.48 21.75
C ASP A 70 42.11 1.85 22.32
N GLN A 71 40.94 2.50 22.16
CA GLN A 71 39.65 1.99 22.63
C GLN A 71 39.17 0.75 21.85
N GLU A 72 39.33 0.76 20.53
CA GLU A 72 38.87 -0.33 19.66
C GLU A 72 39.94 -1.44 19.52
N GLY A 73 41.18 -1.22 19.98
CA GLY A 73 42.29 -2.16 19.87
C GLY A 73 42.82 -2.35 18.44
N ILE A 74 42.63 -1.33 17.59
CA ILE A 74 42.90 -1.38 16.14
C ILE A 74 44.15 -0.57 15.81
N SER A 75 44.95 -1.03 14.84
CA SER A 75 46.14 -0.31 14.37
C SER A 75 45.76 1.03 13.69
N LEU A 76 46.59 2.06 13.88
CA LEU A 76 46.48 3.36 13.19
C LEU A 76 46.54 3.27 11.66
N THR A 77 46.96 2.14 11.10
CA THR A 77 46.99 1.88 9.66
C THR A 77 45.63 1.41 9.10
N ASP A 78 44.65 1.13 9.95
CA ASP A 78 43.34 0.64 9.54
C ASP A 78 42.48 1.77 8.91
N PRO A 79 41.97 1.59 7.68
CA PRO A 79 41.11 2.58 7.02
C PRO A 79 39.82 2.94 7.77
N SER A 80 39.24 2.01 8.54
CA SER A 80 37.96 2.18 9.25
C SER A 80 38.00 3.26 10.34
N LEU A 81 39.18 3.51 10.91
CA LEU A 81 39.39 4.59 11.90
C LEU A 81 39.13 5.97 11.30
N TYR A 82 39.35 6.12 10.00
CA TYR A 82 39.26 7.38 9.29
C TYR A 82 37.90 7.62 8.64
N GLU A 83 36.95 6.71 8.78
CA GLU A 83 35.59 6.92 8.26
C GLU A 83 34.83 7.98 9.07
N THR A 84 33.90 8.68 8.40
CA THR A 84 33.08 9.67 9.09
C THR A 84 32.05 8.93 9.92
N LEU A 85 32.23 8.91 11.24
CA LEU A 85 31.20 8.41 12.13
C LEU A 85 29.93 9.26 11.97
N PRO A 86 28.73 8.66 11.98
CA PRO A 86 27.51 9.42 12.03
C PRO A 86 27.59 10.38 13.23
N GLY A 87 27.44 11.67 12.97
CA GLY A 87 27.54 12.68 14.00
C GLY A 87 26.51 12.47 15.09
N ARG A 88 26.73 13.05 16.28
CA ARG A 88 25.69 13.16 17.32
C ARG A 88 24.56 14.03 16.78
N GLY A 89 23.59 13.37 16.14
CA GLY A 89 22.35 13.99 15.71
C GLY A 89 21.55 14.48 16.91
N ARG A 90 20.51 15.26 16.62
CA ARG A 90 19.49 15.55 17.63
C ARG A 90 18.89 14.20 18.09
N PRO A 91 18.71 13.97 19.40
CA PRO A 91 18.02 12.77 19.86
C PRO A 91 16.63 12.70 19.22
N GLU A 92 16.19 11.48 18.88
CA GLU A 92 14.85 11.27 18.34
C GLU A 92 13.80 11.71 19.36
N LEU A 93 12.70 12.28 18.85
CA LEU A 93 11.60 12.75 19.69
C LEU A 93 10.87 11.58 20.36
N LEU A 94 10.78 10.46 19.65
CA LEU A 94 10.02 9.28 20.04
C LEU A 94 10.97 8.10 20.18
N ASP A 95 10.84 7.35 21.26
CA ASP A 95 11.48 6.04 21.37
C ASP A 95 10.71 4.97 20.59
N ASP A 96 11.30 3.78 20.46
CA ASP A 96 10.70 2.69 19.68
C ASP A 96 9.42 2.13 20.32
N ALA A 97 9.26 2.22 21.65
CA ALA A 97 8.05 1.80 22.33
C ALA A 97 6.89 2.76 22.04
N GLN A 98 7.16 4.06 22.03
CA GLN A 98 6.22 5.11 21.65
C GLN A 98 5.81 5.00 20.19
N LYS A 99 6.76 4.73 19.28
CA LYS A 99 6.45 4.46 17.86
C LYS A 99 5.51 3.26 17.72
N LYS A 100 5.76 2.19 18.47
CA LYS A 100 4.90 0.99 18.46
C LYS A 100 3.50 1.30 19.00
N CYS A 101 3.40 2.08 20.08
CA CYS A 101 2.12 2.52 20.65
C CYS A 101 1.28 3.30 19.62
N ILE A 102 1.89 4.20 18.86
CA ILE A 102 1.21 4.93 17.77
C ILE A 102 0.61 3.95 16.76
N ILE A 103 1.38 2.96 16.33
CA ILE A 103 0.93 1.96 15.35
C ILE A 103 -0.23 1.14 15.91
N GLU A 104 -0.13 0.71 17.18
CA GLU A 104 -1.18 -0.07 17.86
C GLU A 104 -2.50 0.74 17.93
N ILE A 105 -2.45 2.02 18.31
CA ILE A 105 -3.62 2.91 18.36
C ILE A 105 -4.23 3.08 16.95
N VAL A 106 -3.42 3.41 15.95
CA VAL A 106 -3.92 3.65 14.59
C VAL A 106 -4.53 2.39 13.97
N THR A 107 -4.01 1.21 14.32
CA THR A 107 -4.43 -0.05 13.72
C THR A 107 -5.50 -0.79 14.51
N GLN A 108 -5.90 -0.25 15.67
CA GLN A 108 -6.84 -0.87 16.62
C GLN A 108 -8.20 -1.19 16.01
N ASP A 109 -8.78 -0.27 15.25
CA ASP A 109 -10.06 -0.47 14.59
C ASP A 109 -10.16 0.33 13.29
N ARG A 110 -11.29 0.17 12.59
CA ARG A 110 -11.57 0.88 11.34
C ARG A 110 -11.57 2.40 11.50
N THR A 111 -12.14 2.92 12.59
CA THR A 111 -12.28 4.36 12.82
C THR A 111 -10.91 5.02 12.91
N HIS A 112 -10.00 4.43 13.70
CA HIS A 112 -8.64 4.92 13.87
C HIS A 112 -7.83 4.80 12.57
N ARG A 113 -8.02 3.71 11.82
CA ARG A 113 -7.34 3.53 10.51
C ARG A 113 -7.78 4.58 9.48
N GLU A 114 -9.05 4.98 9.47
CA GLU A 114 -9.58 5.98 8.51
C GLU A 114 -9.28 7.43 8.91
N LYS A 115 -9.05 7.66 10.21
CA LYS A 115 -8.83 8.99 10.78
C LYS A 115 -7.68 9.71 10.09
N GLU A 116 -7.89 10.98 9.79
CA GLU A 116 -6.82 11.80 9.22
C GLU A 116 -5.80 12.11 10.32
N PRO A 117 -4.49 12.16 10.01
CA PRO A 117 -3.45 12.41 11.01
C PRO A 117 -3.68 13.66 11.85
N LEU A 118 -4.14 14.75 11.22
CA LEU A 118 -4.49 15.99 11.91
C LEU A 118 -5.62 15.77 12.91
N GLN A 119 -6.66 15.04 12.52
CA GLN A 119 -7.81 14.75 13.36
C GLN A 119 -7.43 13.84 14.53
N ALA A 120 -6.61 12.81 14.29
CA ALA A 120 -6.13 11.92 15.35
C ALA A 120 -5.32 12.67 16.42
N ILE A 121 -4.47 13.61 16.01
CA ILE A 121 -3.72 14.48 16.94
C ILE A 121 -4.66 15.47 17.67
N GLN A 122 -5.64 16.05 16.96
CA GLN A 122 -6.58 17.01 17.56
C GLN A 122 -7.54 16.39 18.57
N ASP A 123 -7.94 15.14 18.33
CA ASP A 123 -8.86 14.41 19.20
C ASP A 123 -8.17 13.82 20.44
N GLY A 124 -6.85 13.98 20.58
CA GLY A 124 -6.10 13.56 21.75
C GLY A 124 -5.76 12.07 21.76
N ASP A 125 -5.83 11.37 20.62
CA ASP A 125 -5.53 9.93 20.53
C ASP A 125 -4.10 9.59 21.02
N PHE A 126 -3.21 10.59 21.07
CA PHE A 126 -1.80 10.47 21.43
C PHE A 126 -1.40 11.36 22.62
N ASP A 127 -2.33 11.78 23.47
CA ASP A 127 -2.06 12.71 24.59
C ASP A 127 -1.06 12.17 25.63
N GLU A 128 -0.91 10.85 25.73
CA GLU A 128 0.10 10.20 26.59
C GLU A 128 1.53 10.25 26.00
N LEU A 129 1.67 10.66 24.74
CA LEU A 129 2.93 10.73 24.02
C LEU A 129 3.45 12.19 23.94
N PRO A 130 4.76 12.39 23.72
CA PRO A 130 5.29 13.72 23.47
C PRO A 130 4.56 14.40 22.30
N PRO A 131 4.24 15.71 22.40
CA PRO A 131 3.59 16.44 21.32
C PRO A 131 4.37 16.31 20.01
N MET A 132 3.70 15.79 18.99
CA MET A 132 4.32 15.48 17.70
C MET A 132 3.63 16.19 16.55
N SER A 133 4.37 16.40 15.46
CA SER A 133 3.82 16.95 14.24
C SER A 133 3.15 15.86 13.39
N ILE A 134 2.23 16.25 12.49
CA ILE A 134 1.67 15.35 11.48
C ILE A 134 2.77 14.62 10.71
N SER A 135 3.82 15.34 10.29
CA SER A 135 4.92 14.72 9.56
C SER A 135 5.68 13.69 10.38
N THR A 136 5.81 13.90 11.70
CA THR A 136 6.42 12.92 12.60
C THR A 136 5.58 11.66 12.66
N PHE A 137 4.28 11.81 12.90
CA PHE A 137 3.32 10.71 12.89
C PHE A 137 3.35 9.93 11.56
N GLU A 138 3.27 10.63 10.43
CA GLU A 138 3.26 10.00 9.11
C GLU A 138 4.56 9.25 8.84
N ASN A 139 5.72 9.80 9.21
CA ASN A 139 7.00 9.10 9.07
C ASN A 139 7.04 7.80 9.88
N VAL A 140 6.55 7.80 11.13
CA VAL A 140 6.44 6.57 11.94
C VAL A 140 5.60 5.51 11.22
N MET A 141 4.45 5.91 10.67
CA MET A 141 3.61 4.99 9.92
C MET A 141 4.28 4.47 8.64
N TYR A 142 4.95 5.35 7.88
CA TYR A 142 5.65 4.97 6.65
C TYR A 142 6.84 4.04 6.90
N GLU A 143 7.64 4.32 7.93
CA GLU A 143 8.77 3.48 8.35
C GLU A 143 8.31 2.09 8.79
N ALA A 144 7.12 2.00 9.39
CA ALA A 144 6.47 0.74 9.75
C ALA A 144 5.77 0.00 8.59
N GLY A 145 5.90 0.52 7.35
CA GLY A 145 5.34 -0.07 6.13
C GLY A 145 3.88 0.27 5.85
N TYR A 146 3.24 1.08 6.68
CA TYR A 146 1.88 1.54 6.47
C TYR A 146 1.85 2.72 5.51
N ALA A 147 0.75 2.87 4.76
CA ALA A 147 0.51 4.09 4.02
C ALA A 147 -0.98 4.38 3.91
N ARG A 148 -1.30 5.66 3.75
CA ARG A 148 -2.69 6.10 3.61
C ARG A 148 -3.23 5.85 2.20
N ARG A 149 -3.97 4.76 2.03
CA ARG A 149 -4.41 4.21 0.74
C ARG A 149 -5.93 4.12 0.65
N LYS A 150 -6.44 3.91 -0.57
CA LYS A 150 -7.88 3.65 -0.77
C LYS A 150 -8.21 2.22 -0.30
N PRO A 151 -9.16 2.04 0.62
CA PRO A 151 -9.51 0.72 1.14
C PRO A 151 -10.15 -0.18 0.08
N GLY A 152 -10.14 -1.49 0.37
CA GLY A 152 -10.85 -2.49 -0.41
C GLY A 152 -12.37 -2.38 -0.27
N TRP A 153 -13.10 -2.67 -1.35
CA TRP A 153 -14.57 -2.74 -1.33
C TRP A 153 -15.02 -4.10 -1.81
N LYS A 154 -15.42 -4.97 -0.89
CA LYS A 154 -15.94 -6.30 -1.16
C LYS A 154 -17.25 -6.50 -0.38
N PRO A 155 -18.22 -7.26 -0.92
CA PRO A 155 -19.32 -7.74 -0.10
C PRO A 155 -18.78 -8.57 1.08
N PRO A 156 -19.42 -8.51 2.25
CA PRO A 156 -19.15 -9.49 3.30
C PRO A 156 -19.54 -10.88 2.78
N LEU A 157 -18.81 -11.90 3.21
CA LEU A 157 -19.12 -13.30 2.91
C LEU A 157 -19.21 -14.05 4.23
N THR A 158 -20.13 -14.99 4.34
CA THR A 158 -20.14 -15.99 5.41
C THR A 158 -19.08 -17.06 5.14
N GLU A 159 -18.75 -17.86 6.16
CA GLU A 159 -17.80 -18.97 6.01
C GLU A 159 -18.30 -20.00 4.99
N ASP A 160 -19.60 -20.31 5.02
CA ASP A 160 -20.24 -21.21 4.07
C ASP A 160 -20.14 -20.67 2.63
N GLU A 161 -20.42 -19.38 2.42
CA GLU A 161 -20.27 -18.73 1.11
C GLU A 161 -18.81 -18.73 0.63
N MET A 162 -17.84 -18.59 1.54
CA MET A 162 -16.42 -18.70 1.22
C MET A 162 -16.07 -20.11 0.75
N GLN A 163 -16.56 -21.12 1.45
CA GLN A 163 -16.34 -22.52 1.10
C GLN A 163 -17.00 -22.90 -0.23
N ASP A 164 -18.24 -22.47 -0.46
CA ASP A 164 -18.95 -22.71 -1.71
C ASP A 164 -18.22 -22.07 -2.90
N ARG A 165 -17.76 -20.83 -2.73
CA ARG A 165 -16.98 -20.14 -3.76
C ARG A 165 -15.64 -20.82 -4.02
N TYR A 166 -14.98 -21.32 -2.98
CA TYR A 166 -13.73 -22.06 -3.11
C TYR A 166 -13.95 -23.38 -3.87
N ALA A 167 -14.95 -24.17 -3.47
CA ALA A 167 -15.31 -25.41 -4.14
C ALA A 167 -15.67 -25.18 -5.63
N TRP A 168 -16.44 -24.13 -5.91
CA TRP A 168 -16.77 -23.75 -7.28
C TRP A 168 -15.53 -23.37 -8.09
N ALA A 169 -14.60 -22.58 -7.51
CA ALA A 169 -13.38 -22.16 -8.18
C ALA A 169 -12.43 -23.33 -8.47
N VAL A 170 -12.35 -24.31 -7.57
CA VAL A 170 -11.59 -25.55 -7.81
C VAL A 170 -12.23 -26.38 -8.93
N ALA A 171 -13.55 -26.54 -8.91
CA ALA A 171 -14.27 -27.30 -9.93
C ALA A 171 -14.21 -26.67 -11.34
N HIS A 172 -14.15 -25.34 -11.41
CA HIS A 172 -14.12 -24.56 -12.66
C HIS A 172 -12.75 -23.91 -12.91
N ASN A 173 -11.67 -24.50 -12.39
CA ASN A 173 -10.33 -24.00 -12.62
C ASN A 173 -10.00 -24.07 -14.13
N PRO A 174 -9.59 -22.96 -14.79
CA PRO A 174 -9.21 -22.99 -16.19
C PRO A 174 -7.90 -23.75 -16.42
N ASP A 175 -7.09 -23.92 -15.37
CA ASP A 175 -5.82 -24.62 -15.41
C ASP A 175 -5.95 -26.01 -14.78
N LYS A 176 -5.43 -27.05 -15.46
CA LYS A 176 -5.61 -28.43 -15.00
C LYS A 176 -4.40 -29.00 -14.28
N TYR A 177 -3.19 -28.73 -14.80
CA TYR A 177 -1.95 -29.32 -14.29
C TYR A 177 -0.93 -28.27 -13.86
N LYS A 178 -0.87 -27.13 -14.56
CA LYS A 178 0.02 -26.00 -14.24
C LYS A 178 -0.67 -24.67 -14.50
N GLU A 179 -0.28 -23.66 -13.74
CA GLU A 179 -0.79 -22.29 -13.92
C GLU A 179 -0.56 -21.80 -15.36
N GLY A 180 -1.64 -21.34 -15.99
CA GLY A 180 -1.68 -20.85 -17.36
C GLY A 180 -1.69 -21.93 -18.46
N ASP A 181 -1.93 -23.20 -18.16
CA ASP A 181 -2.08 -24.23 -19.22
C ASP A 181 -3.40 -24.13 -19.99
N GLY A 182 -4.47 -23.58 -19.39
CA GLY A 182 -5.77 -23.43 -20.02
C GLY A 182 -6.43 -24.75 -20.44
N LEU A 183 -6.01 -25.89 -19.87
CA LEU A 183 -6.51 -27.23 -20.19
C LEU A 183 -7.69 -27.68 -19.31
N GLY A 184 -8.10 -26.84 -18.38
CA GLY A 184 -9.23 -27.05 -17.47
C GLY A 184 -10.55 -26.53 -18.05
N PHE A 185 -11.33 -25.86 -17.22
CA PHE A 185 -12.65 -25.35 -17.60
C PHE A 185 -12.55 -24.22 -18.63
N ASN A 186 -13.26 -24.38 -19.75
CA ASN A 186 -13.22 -23.41 -20.84
C ASN A 186 -14.22 -22.26 -20.64
N PHE A 187 -13.78 -21.18 -20.01
CA PHE A 187 -14.59 -19.97 -19.87
C PHE A 187 -14.94 -19.27 -21.20
N ARG A 188 -14.28 -19.62 -22.32
CA ARG A 188 -14.60 -19.02 -23.63
C ARG A 188 -15.93 -19.52 -24.19
N SER A 189 -16.39 -20.70 -23.78
CA SER A 189 -17.71 -21.22 -24.17
C SER A 189 -18.86 -20.70 -23.29
N CYS A 190 -18.57 -19.94 -22.24
CA CYS A 190 -19.60 -19.41 -21.35
C CYS A 190 -20.22 -18.13 -21.92
N VAL A 191 -21.54 -18.03 -21.75
CA VAL A 191 -22.30 -16.78 -21.86
C VAL A 191 -22.46 -16.22 -20.46
N TYR A 192 -22.00 -15.00 -20.26
CA TYR A 192 -22.15 -14.27 -19.02
C TYR A 192 -23.33 -13.31 -19.16
N THR A 193 -24.18 -13.26 -18.14
CA THR A 193 -25.28 -12.32 -18.04
C THR A 193 -25.24 -11.69 -16.66
N ASP A 194 -25.40 -10.38 -16.58
CA ASP A 194 -25.52 -9.70 -15.30
C ASP A 194 -26.44 -8.48 -15.43
N GLU A 195 -27.00 -8.07 -14.31
CA GLU A 195 -27.74 -6.83 -14.19
C GLU A 195 -26.99 -5.83 -13.32
N THR A 196 -26.66 -4.68 -13.89
CA THR A 196 -25.94 -3.62 -13.20
C THR A 196 -26.82 -2.39 -13.09
N PRO A 197 -27.11 -1.89 -11.89
CA PRO A 197 -27.76 -0.61 -11.76
C PRO A 197 -26.78 0.53 -12.09
N ALA A 198 -27.22 1.47 -12.92
CA ALA A 198 -26.50 2.69 -13.20
C ALA A 198 -26.88 3.81 -12.23
N ARG A 199 -25.87 4.54 -11.76
CA ARG A 199 -26.01 5.73 -10.92
C ARG A 199 -25.61 6.97 -11.73
N ILE A 200 -26.43 8.01 -11.69
CA ILE A 200 -26.17 9.29 -12.37
C ILE A 200 -25.87 10.35 -11.32
N GLY A 201 -24.67 10.96 -11.40
CA GLY A 201 -24.28 12.14 -10.62
C GLY A 201 -23.58 11.88 -9.28
N GLU A 202 -23.15 10.64 -8.98
CA GLU A 202 -22.50 10.35 -7.69
C GLU A 202 -21.00 10.68 -7.73
N GLN A 203 -20.60 11.72 -6.99
CA GLN A 203 -19.20 12.01 -6.71
C GLN A 203 -18.76 11.16 -5.52
N ARG A 204 -17.96 10.12 -5.75
CA ARG A 204 -17.38 9.33 -4.65
C ARG A 204 -16.38 10.18 -3.88
N GLY A 205 -16.64 10.43 -2.60
CA GLY A 205 -15.66 10.97 -1.66
C GLY A 205 -14.42 10.07 -1.59
N MET A 206 -13.24 10.67 -1.41
CA MET A 206 -11.97 9.95 -1.35
C MET A 206 -11.74 9.40 0.06
N GLN A 207 -12.41 8.30 0.43
CA GLN A 207 -12.11 7.56 1.66
C GLN A 207 -10.73 6.90 1.57
N ARG A 208 -9.96 7.02 2.66
CA ARG A 208 -8.62 6.48 2.77
C ARG A 208 -8.39 5.96 4.18
N ALA A 209 -7.65 4.86 4.29
CA ALA A 209 -7.27 4.23 5.53
C ALA A 209 -5.77 3.95 5.58
N TRP A 210 -5.21 3.84 6.79
CA TRP A 210 -3.86 3.37 7.06
C TRP A 210 -3.82 1.84 7.06
N PHE A 211 -3.10 1.26 6.11
CA PHE A 211 -2.91 -0.19 6.03
C PHE A 211 -1.67 -0.56 5.21
N ARG A 212 -1.13 -1.75 5.46
CA ARG A 212 -0.07 -2.36 4.65
C ARG A 212 -0.65 -2.95 3.36
N PRO A 213 0.13 -3.12 2.27
CA PRO A 213 -0.42 -3.60 0.99
C PRO A 213 -1.26 -4.88 1.08
N GLU A 214 -0.84 -5.80 1.95
CA GLU A 214 -1.45 -7.10 2.27
C GLU A 214 -2.76 -7.01 3.07
N GLU A 215 -2.93 -5.99 3.92
CA GLU A 215 -4.09 -5.81 4.81
C GLU A 215 -5.33 -5.22 4.10
N LYS A 216 -5.26 -5.00 2.78
CA LYS A 216 -6.29 -4.28 2.01
C LYS A 216 -7.72 -4.85 2.18
N TYR A 217 -7.82 -6.14 2.45
CA TYR A 217 -9.08 -6.87 2.58
C TYR A 217 -9.32 -7.38 4.01
N ASP A 218 -8.57 -6.87 5.00
CA ASP A 218 -8.83 -7.15 6.40
C ASP A 218 -10.13 -6.51 6.85
N VAL A 219 -10.76 -7.04 7.89
CA VAL A 219 -12.10 -6.62 8.34
C VAL A 219 -12.13 -5.13 8.68
N ASP A 220 -11.08 -4.62 9.32
CA ASP A 220 -10.98 -3.22 9.75
C ASP A 220 -10.54 -2.25 8.64
N VAL A 221 -10.18 -2.78 7.46
CA VAL A 221 -9.76 -1.97 6.30
C VAL A 221 -10.80 -2.04 5.18
N LYS A 222 -11.38 -3.22 4.94
CA LYS A 222 -12.37 -3.41 3.88
C LYS A 222 -13.68 -2.75 4.26
N HIS A 223 -14.34 -2.18 3.26
CA HIS A 223 -15.72 -1.74 3.38
C HIS A 223 -16.66 -2.69 2.67
N ASP A 224 -17.83 -2.83 3.27
CA ASP A 224 -18.94 -3.54 2.67
C ASP A 224 -19.49 -2.73 1.50
N ARG A 225 -19.52 -3.37 0.34
CA ARG A 225 -20.17 -2.79 -0.83
C ARG A 225 -21.68 -2.99 -0.70
N VAL A 226 -22.37 -2.08 -0.02
CA VAL A 226 -23.84 -2.09 0.07
C VAL A 226 -24.43 -1.17 -1.01
N GLN A 227 -25.22 -1.75 -1.91
CA GLN A 227 -25.79 -1.05 -3.06
C GLN A 227 -27.18 -0.50 -2.72
N LYS A 228 -27.24 0.70 -2.12
CA LYS A 228 -28.51 1.22 -1.56
C LYS A 228 -29.45 1.92 -2.55
N TYR A 229 -28.97 2.41 -3.70
CA TYR A 229 -29.82 3.17 -4.65
C TYR A 229 -29.42 2.94 -6.11
N CYS A 230 -30.43 2.72 -6.96
CA CYS A 230 -30.33 2.66 -8.43
C CYS A 230 -31.31 3.65 -9.06
N LYS A 231 -30.92 4.30 -10.17
CA LYS A 231 -31.82 5.16 -10.97
C LYS A 231 -32.27 4.49 -12.27
N LEU A 232 -31.51 3.50 -12.73
CA LEU A 232 -31.69 2.77 -13.98
C LEU A 232 -31.07 1.38 -13.79
N GLN A 233 -31.69 0.32 -14.31
CA GLN A 233 -31.13 -1.02 -14.30
C GLN A 233 -30.70 -1.39 -15.73
N PHE A 234 -29.47 -1.84 -15.90
CA PHE A 234 -28.94 -2.30 -17.18
C PHE A 234 -28.72 -3.81 -17.13
N TYR A 235 -29.35 -4.55 -18.02
CA TYR A 235 -29.03 -5.94 -18.30
C TYR A 235 -28.09 -6.02 -19.50
N GLY A 236 -27.09 -6.88 -19.40
CA GLY A 236 -26.21 -7.19 -20.51
C GLY A 236 -25.78 -8.64 -20.51
N ALA A 237 -25.67 -9.20 -21.71
CA ALA A 237 -25.01 -10.47 -21.95
C ALA A 237 -23.70 -10.26 -22.71
N PHE A 238 -22.70 -11.11 -22.48
CA PHE A 238 -21.47 -11.14 -23.27
C PHE A 238 -20.83 -12.53 -23.24
N THR A 239 -20.03 -12.81 -24.26
CA THR A 239 -19.18 -14.01 -24.34
C THR A 239 -17.75 -13.56 -24.62
N TYR A 240 -16.83 -14.53 -24.68
CA TYR A 240 -15.46 -14.23 -25.06
C TYR A 240 -15.40 -13.55 -26.43
N ASN A 241 -14.83 -12.35 -26.49
CA ASN A 241 -14.71 -11.48 -27.67
C ASN A 241 -16.02 -11.00 -28.32
N HIS A 242 -17.20 -11.25 -27.74
CA HIS A 242 -18.46 -10.76 -28.32
C HIS A 242 -19.36 -10.11 -27.27
N LYS A 243 -19.97 -8.98 -27.64
CA LYS A 243 -21.06 -8.36 -26.88
C LYS A 243 -22.35 -9.08 -27.26
N GLY A 244 -23.10 -9.51 -26.27
CA GLY A 244 -24.43 -10.07 -26.44
C GLY A 244 -25.51 -8.98 -26.40
N PRO A 245 -26.79 -9.38 -26.37
CA PRO A 245 -27.90 -8.44 -26.21
C PRO A 245 -27.79 -7.65 -24.90
N CYS A 246 -28.32 -6.43 -24.92
CA CYS A 246 -28.45 -5.61 -23.72
C CYS A 246 -29.83 -4.96 -23.66
N HIS A 247 -30.30 -4.70 -22.45
CA HIS A 247 -31.57 -4.03 -22.21
C HIS A 247 -31.41 -3.00 -21.09
N ILE A 248 -32.01 -1.83 -21.27
CA ILE A 248 -32.07 -0.79 -20.25
C ILE A 248 -33.49 -0.77 -19.72
N TYR A 249 -33.67 -1.17 -18.47
CA TYR A 249 -34.96 -1.05 -17.81
C TYR A 249 -35.17 0.40 -17.36
N GLY A 250 -36.32 0.95 -17.75
CA GLY A 250 -36.81 2.20 -17.20
C GLY A 250 -37.30 2.03 -15.75
N HIS A 251 -37.63 3.14 -15.10
CA HIS A 251 -38.26 3.09 -13.78
C HIS A 251 -39.67 2.48 -13.88
N GLU A 252 -39.89 1.34 -13.22
CA GLU A 252 -41.21 0.74 -13.10
C GLU A 252 -41.98 1.34 -11.92
N THR A 253 -43.25 1.71 -12.14
CA THR A 253 -44.18 2.01 -11.05
C THR A 253 -44.60 0.71 -10.34
N GLU A 254 -45.04 0.80 -9.09
CA GLU A 254 -45.47 -0.39 -8.32
C GLU A 254 -46.60 -1.16 -9.04
N GLU A 255 -47.50 -0.46 -9.73
CA GLU A 255 -48.55 -1.07 -10.56
C GLU A 255 -47.97 -1.87 -11.74
N LYS A 256 -46.95 -1.33 -12.42
CA LYS A 256 -46.26 -2.03 -13.51
C LYS A 256 -45.53 -3.27 -12.99
N LYS A 257 -44.91 -3.20 -11.81
CA LYS A 257 -44.28 -4.37 -11.17
C LYS A 257 -45.29 -5.45 -10.85
N ALA A 258 -46.44 -5.08 -10.28
CA ALA A 258 -47.51 -6.02 -9.97
C ALA A 258 -48.05 -6.71 -11.23
N ALA A 259 -48.32 -5.93 -12.29
CA ALA A 259 -48.77 -6.46 -13.57
C ALA A 259 -47.72 -7.38 -14.22
N ALA A 260 -46.45 -6.95 -14.27
CA ALA A 260 -45.34 -7.75 -14.82
C ALA A 260 -45.17 -9.08 -14.05
N LYS A 261 -45.36 -9.07 -12.72
CA LYS A 261 -45.28 -10.30 -11.92
C LYS A 261 -46.40 -11.29 -12.24
N VAL A 262 -47.61 -10.81 -12.53
CA VAL A 262 -48.72 -11.66 -12.98
C VAL A 262 -48.38 -12.29 -14.33
N THR A 263 -47.94 -11.48 -15.31
CA THR A 263 -47.53 -11.96 -16.63
C THR A 263 -46.39 -12.98 -16.55
N LEU A 264 -45.35 -12.71 -15.74
CA LEU A 264 -44.22 -13.61 -15.55
C LEU A 264 -44.65 -14.96 -14.95
N ASN A 265 -45.56 -14.93 -13.96
CA ASN A 265 -46.08 -16.16 -13.35
C ASN A 265 -46.85 -17.01 -14.36
N GLN A 266 -47.62 -16.37 -15.24
CA GLN A 266 -48.36 -17.04 -16.30
C GLN A 266 -47.41 -17.67 -17.33
N GLU A 267 -46.41 -16.92 -17.83
CA GLU A 267 -45.39 -17.47 -18.73
C GLU A 267 -44.60 -18.63 -18.10
N ASN A 268 -44.27 -18.53 -16.81
CA ASN A 268 -43.57 -19.59 -16.09
C ASN A 268 -44.44 -20.85 -15.94
N ALA A 269 -45.74 -20.70 -15.73
CA ALA A 269 -46.67 -21.82 -15.68
C ALA A 269 -46.76 -22.53 -17.04
N GLU A 270 -46.92 -21.76 -18.12
CA GLU A 270 -46.96 -22.27 -19.50
C GLU A 270 -45.66 -23.00 -19.89
N ARG A 271 -44.49 -22.44 -19.53
CA ARG A 271 -43.20 -23.10 -19.76
C ARG A 271 -43.08 -24.41 -18.99
N ARG A 272 -43.55 -24.47 -17.73
CA ARG A 272 -43.53 -25.72 -16.94
C ARG A 272 -44.39 -26.80 -17.59
N GLU A 273 -45.60 -26.47 -18.01
CA GLU A 273 -46.47 -27.42 -18.71
C GLU A 273 -45.85 -27.91 -20.02
N HIS A 274 -45.22 -27.01 -20.78
CA HIS A 274 -44.56 -27.38 -22.03
C HIS A 274 -43.36 -28.31 -21.79
N VAL A 275 -42.54 -28.04 -20.77
CA VAL A 275 -41.41 -28.90 -20.38
C VAL A 275 -41.89 -30.26 -19.88
N GLU A 276 -42.94 -30.33 -19.06
CA GLU A 276 -43.52 -31.61 -18.62
C GLU A 276 -44.03 -32.43 -19.80
N LYS A 277 -44.75 -31.80 -20.74
CA LYS A 277 -45.20 -32.48 -21.97
C LYS A 277 -44.02 -33.02 -22.76
N GLN A 278 -42.96 -32.23 -22.97
CA GLN A 278 -41.76 -32.68 -23.68
C GLN A 278 -41.02 -33.81 -22.95
N GLN A 279 -40.92 -33.75 -21.63
CA GLN A 279 -40.32 -34.84 -20.83
C GLN A 279 -41.15 -36.12 -20.94
N ASN A 280 -42.47 -36.03 -20.95
CA ASN A 280 -43.35 -37.18 -21.13
C ASN A 280 -43.20 -37.79 -22.53
N TYR A 281 -43.19 -36.98 -23.59
CA TYR A 281 -42.91 -37.48 -24.95
C TYR A 281 -41.54 -38.15 -25.07
N ALA A 282 -40.49 -37.56 -24.47
CA ALA A 282 -39.15 -38.13 -24.47
C ALA A 282 -39.09 -39.46 -23.71
N ARG A 283 -39.84 -39.61 -22.60
CA ARG A 283 -39.94 -40.87 -21.85
C ARG A 283 -40.66 -41.95 -22.64
N THR A 284 -41.73 -41.60 -23.35
CA THR A 284 -42.47 -42.56 -24.20
C THR A 284 -41.61 -43.05 -25.37
N ALA A 285 -40.86 -42.15 -26.01
CA ALA A 285 -39.95 -42.48 -27.11
C ALA A 285 -38.72 -43.33 -26.68
N LEU A 286 -38.40 -43.39 -25.39
CA LEU A 286 -37.34 -44.23 -24.82
C LEU A 286 -37.86 -45.61 -24.36
N GLN A 287 -39.17 -45.85 -24.39
CA GLN A 287 -39.81 -47.11 -24.02
C GLN A 287 -40.26 -47.95 -25.24
N GLU A 288 -40.07 -47.43 -26.46
CA GLU A 288 -40.11 -48.19 -27.73
C GLU A 288 -38.70 -48.62 -28.15
#